data_AF-A0A6L7XUS3-F1
#
_entry.id   AF-A0A6L7XUS3-F1
#
_cell.length_a   1.000
_cell.length_b   1.000
_cell.length_c   1.000
_cell.angle_alpha   90.00
_cell.angle_beta   90.00
_cell.angle_gamma   90.00
#
_symmetry.space_group_name_H-M   'P 1'
#
loop_
_entity.id
_entity.type
_entity.pdbx_description
1 polymer ?
#
loop_
_entity_poly.entity_id
_entity_poly.type
_entity_poly.pdbx_seq_one_letter_code
_entity_poly.pdbx_strand_id
1 'polypeptide(L)' 'MKTRIPESFSRACIAALCMALATGSAADIRRTSTGLPDLTGNYDSGSITPVERPRELGEQRFMTPEEAEAQIKG' A
#
# COMPACT_ATOMS: atom_id res chain seq x y z
N MET A 1 -12.62 43.82 12.74
CA MET A 1 -13.93 43.57 12.09
C MET A 1 -14.11 42.05 12.03
N LYS A 2 -15.04 41.45 12.79
CA LYS A 2 -15.25 39.99 12.83
C LYS A 2 -16.35 39.66 11.81
N THR A 3 -15.96 39.15 10.65
CA THR A 3 -16.90 38.77 9.59
C THR A 3 -17.74 37.58 10.08
N ARG A 4 -19.06 37.78 10.22
CA ARG A 4 -19.98 36.68 10.50
C ARG A 4 -20.25 35.96 9.19
N ILE A 5 -19.75 34.73 9.07
CA ILE A 5 -20.10 33.84 7.97
C ILE A 5 -21.62 33.56 8.09
N PRO A 6 -22.41 33.72 7.02
CA PRO A 6 -23.82 33.40 7.07
C PRO A 6 -24.02 31.90 7.30
N GLU A 7 -24.90 31.54 8.23
CA GLU A 7 -25.21 30.14 8.62
C GLU A 7 -25.56 29.24 7.41
N SER A 8 -26.18 29.83 6.39
CA SER A 8 -26.50 29.16 5.12
C SER A 8 -25.26 28.73 4.33
N PHE A 9 -24.20 29.54 4.35
CA PHE A 9 -22.93 29.22 3.69
C PHE A 9 -22.16 28.14 4.47
N SER A 10 -22.14 28.25 5.80
CA SER A 10 -21.54 27.22 6.66
C SER A 10 -22.18 25.85 6.45
N ARG A 11 -23.53 25.79 6.43
CA ARG A 11 -24.28 24.55 6.17
C ARG A 11 -24.03 24.00 4.76
N ALA A 12 -23.93 24.87 3.75
CA ALA A 12 -23.62 24.46 2.39
C ALA A 12 -22.21 23.86 2.28
N CYS A 13 -21.21 24.45 2.95
CA CYS A 13 -19.85 23.92 2.99
C CYS A 13 -19.79 22.56 3.70
N ILE A 14 -20.49 22.40 4.83
CA ILE A 14 -20.54 21.12 5.56
C ILE A 14 -21.21 20.05 4.69
N ALA A 15 -22.33 20.37 4.03
CA ALA A 15 -23.01 19.42 3.15
C ALA A 15 -22.14 19.00 1.95
N ALA A 16 -21.44 19.96 1.33
CA ALA A 16 -20.51 19.68 0.22
C ALA A 16 -19.35 18.78 0.65
N LEU A 17 -18.79 19.02 1.85
CA LEU A 17 -17.72 18.19 2.41
C LEU A 17 -18.21 16.77 2.71
N CYS A 18 -19.39 16.61 3.29
CA CYS A 18 -19.99 15.29 3.54
C CYS A 18 -20.20 14.50 2.24
N MET A 19 -20.65 15.17 1.18
CA MET A 19 -20.88 14.52 -0.12
C MET A 19 -19.57 14.10 -0.79
N ALA A 20 -18.51 14.91 -0.69
CA ALA A 20 -17.19 14.56 -1.20
C ALA A 20 -16.54 13.40 -0.43
N LEU A 21 -16.80 13.28 0.88
CA LEU A 21 -16.32 12.15 1.69
C LEU A 21 -17.12 10.86 1.45
N ALA A 22 -18.38 10.96 1.02
CA ALA A 22 -19.23 9.81 0.71
C ALA A 22 -18.84 9.11 -0.61
N THR A 23 -18.14 9.81 -1.52
CA THR A 23 -17.65 9.24 -2.79
C THR A 23 -16.27 8.61 -2.65
N GLY A 24 -15.99 7.92 -1.53
CA GLY A 24 -14.76 7.16 -1.38
C GLY A 24 -14.57 6.22 -2.57
N SER A 25 -13.48 6.39 -3.32
CA SER A 25 -13.17 5.56 -4.48
C SER A 25 -12.83 4.16 -4.02
N ALA A 26 -13.84 3.32 -3.81
CA ALA A 26 -13.65 1.89 -3.72
C ALA A 26 -13.12 1.45 -5.09
N ALA A 27 -11.88 0.96 -5.14
CA ALA A 27 -11.37 0.31 -6.34
C ALA A 27 -12.38 -0.76 -6.77
N ASP A 28 -12.73 -0.79 -8.06
CA ASP A 28 -13.67 -1.78 -8.60
C ASP A 28 -12.96 -3.12 -8.76
N ILE A 29 -12.77 -3.81 -7.64
CA ILE A 29 -12.20 -5.16 -7.55
C ILE A 29 -13.32 -6.21 -7.62
N ARG A 30 -13.03 -7.33 -8.29
CA ARG A 30 -13.94 -8.48 -8.32
C ARG A 30 -14.26 -8.95 -6.90
N ARG A 31 -15.49 -9.41 -6.71
CA ARG A 31 -15.99 -9.90 -5.41
C ARG A 31 -16.62 -11.28 -5.56
N THR A 32 -16.52 -12.06 -4.50
CA THR A 32 -17.21 -13.34 -4.32
C THR A 32 -18.71 -13.13 -4.08
N SER A 33 -19.50 -14.22 -4.11
CA SER A 33 -20.94 -14.17 -3.83
C SER A 33 -21.27 -13.71 -2.41
N THR A 34 -20.34 -13.84 -1.46
CA THR A 34 -20.45 -13.34 -0.09
C THR A 34 -19.97 -11.89 0.07
N GLY A 35 -19.54 -11.25 -1.01
CA GLY A 35 -19.12 -9.84 -1.05
C GLY A 35 -17.65 -9.59 -0.67
N LEU A 36 -16.88 -10.63 -0.35
CA LEU A 36 -15.45 -10.50 -0.07
C LEU A 36 -14.65 -10.30 -1.37
N PRO A 37 -13.49 -9.61 -1.34
CA PRO A 37 -12.59 -9.51 -2.49
C PRO A 37 -12.27 -10.88 -3.07
N ASP A 38 -12.42 -11.01 -4.39
CA ASP A 38 -12.02 -12.20 -5.13
C ASP A 38 -10.54 -12.09 -5.49
N LEU A 39 -9.72 -12.90 -4.81
CA LEU A 39 -8.27 -13.00 -5.01
C LEU A 39 -7.91 -14.19 -5.93
N THR A 40 -8.83 -14.61 -6.80
CA THR A 40 -8.50 -15.58 -7.85
C THR A 40 -7.67 -14.93 -8.96
N GLY A 41 -6.70 -15.67 -9.48
CA GLY A 41 -5.80 -15.21 -10.52
C GLY A 41 -4.48 -15.97 -10.50
N ASN A 42 -3.59 -15.61 -11.41
CA ASN A 42 -2.23 -16.15 -11.44
C ASN A 42 -1.32 -15.14 -10.75
N TYR A 43 -0.63 -15.59 -9.70
CA TYR A 43 0.33 -14.80 -8.95
C TYR A 43 1.73 -15.34 -9.20
N ASP A 44 2.69 -14.43 -9.39
CA ASP A 44 4.10 -14.74 -9.31
C ASP A 44 4.55 -14.46 -7.87
N SER A 45 5.35 -15.37 -7.29
CA SER A 45 5.93 -15.15 -5.97
C SER A 45 6.99 -14.04 -6.00
N GLY A 46 7.55 -13.72 -7.17
CA GLY A 46 8.41 -12.56 -7.40
C GLY A 46 9.61 -12.46 -6.44
N SER A 47 10.03 -13.59 -5.85
CA SER A 47 11.07 -13.57 -4.82
C SER A 47 12.44 -13.39 -5.47
N ILE A 48 12.96 -12.16 -5.38
CA ILE A 48 14.36 -11.87 -5.76
C ILE A 48 15.32 -12.54 -4.77
N THR A 49 14.89 -12.70 -3.51
CA THR A 49 15.69 -13.35 -2.47
C THR A 49 15.61 -14.86 -2.61
N PRO A 50 16.75 -15.57 -2.68
CA PRO A 50 16.78 -17.02 -2.63
C PRO A 50 16.11 -17.58 -1.37
N VAL A 51 15.35 -18.66 -1.52
CA VAL A 51 14.66 -19.33 -0.40
C VAL A 51 15.65 -20.06 0.51
N GLU A 52 16.72 -20.58 -0.10
CA GLU A 52 17.82 -21.22 0.60
C GLU A 52 19.03 -20.29 0.66
N ARG A 53 19.83 -20.40 1.72
CA ARG A 53 21.09 -19.66 1.82
C ARG A 53 22.01 -20.07 0.66
N PRO A 54 22.61 -19.11 -0.07
CA PRO A 54 23.60 -19.41 -1.09
C PRO A 54 24.73 -20.28 -0.53
N ARG A 55 25.11 -21.33 -1.26
CA ARG A 55 26.15 -22.29 -0.83
C ARG A 55 27.46 -21.59 -0.45
N GLU A 56 27.81 -20.54 -1.18
CA GLU A 56 29.02 -19.74 -0.98
C GLU A 56 29.08 -19.10 0.40
N LEU A 57 27.92 -18.81 1.01
CA LEU A 57 27.84 -18.18 2.33
C LEU A 57 27.84 -19.20 3.48
N GLY A 58 27.51 -20.46 3.25
CA GLY A 58 27.61 -21.56 4.23
C GLY A 58 27.18 -21.18 5.66
N GLU A 59 28.14 -21.27 6.59
CA GLU A 59 27.98 -20.93 8.02
C GLU A 59 28.42 -19.50 8.37
N GLN A 60 28.74 -18.66 7.38
CA GLN A 60 29.12 -17.27 7.59
C GLN A 60 27.95 -16.50 8.20
N ARG A 61 28.16 -15.96 9.41
CA ARG A 61 27.11 -15.27 10.18
C ARG A 61 27.09 -13.76 9.97
N PHE A 62 28.23 -13.18 9.56
CA PHE A 62 28.43 -11.75 9.45
C PHE A 62 29.23 -11.42 8.20
N MET A 63 28.95 -10.25 7.65
CA MET A 63 29.69 -9.66 6.53
C MET A 63 30.27 -8.32 6.98
N THR A 64 31.41 -7.93 6.41
CA THR A 64 31.85 -6.53 6.48
C THR A 64 30.96 -5.66 5.58
N PRO A 65 30.97 -4.33 5.77
CA PRO A 65 30.24 -3.43 4.88
C PRO A 65 30.60 -3.62 3.40
N GLU A 66 31.88 -3.82 3.10
CA GLU A 66 32.39 -4.02 1.74
C GLU A 66 31.86 -5.32 1.10
N GLU A 67 31.79 -6.41 1.89
CA GLU A 67 31.24 -7.70 1.46
C GLU A 67 29.73 -7.60 1.15
N ALA A 68 28.98 -6.83 1.94
CA ALA A 68 27.56 -6.62 1.73
C ALA A 68 27.27 -5.75 0.49
N GLU A 69 28.08 -4.72 0.22
CA GLU A 69 27.95 -3.90 -0.99
C GLU A 69 28.20 -4.71 -2.27
N ALA A 70 29.13 -5.66 -2.24
CA ALA A 70 29.41 -6.54 -3.36
C ALA A 70 28.19 -7.40 -3.76
N GLN A 71 27.34 -7.79 -2.81
CA GLN A 71 26.12 -8.58 -3.06
C GLN A 71 25.01 -7.80 -3.76
N ILE A 72 24.89 -6.49 -3.52
CA ILE A 72 23.80 -5.66 -4.07
C ILE A 72 24.03 -5.31 -5.55
N LYS A 73 25.29 -5.37 -6.00
CA LYS A 73 25.71 -4.92 -7.34
C LYS A 73 25.70 -6.04 -8.40
N GLY A 74 25.31 -7.25 -8.02
CA GLY A 74 25.22 -8.44 -8.87
C GLY A 74 23.91 -8.55 -9.64
#